data_AF-A0A0N7H2A1-F1
#
_entry.id   AF-A0A0N7H2A1-F1
#
_cell.length_a   1.000
_cell.length_b   1.000
_cell.length_c   1.000
_cell.angle_alpha   90.00
_cell.angle_beta   90.00
_cell.angle_gamma   90.00
#
_symmetry.space_group_name_H-M   'P 1'
#
loop_
_entity.id
_entity.type
_entity.pdbx_description
1 polymer ?
#
loop_
_entity_poly.entity_id
_entity_poly.type
_entity_poly.pdbx_seq_one_letter_code
_entity_poly.pdbx_strand_id
1 'polypeptide(L)'
;MTVIALINPEHDPHLIADCLISADGPDKRQSMSVWVPSLGLIPTDWHDADGPFHIARMGRKTYILPNNSGMLAFAGDCRSAYEFWVELAKSIDIKLGYQPDAMIDANTIDQVLMGMGQTAGAFHMLGVLLDGKGGKCAYTHRPEATMTTQNFGTCYLAGSGTNQLKQRIETEDERFAPLDEWPWTHISPTEELAESLCSNMLYYESDINNGRKPNTPIHDRFGGFYEWYGIKSIGIKTTPPRIDLNILVKDDALYLTRLHFSESAHPAVDDPDFKGSQIILKVLTFCLRTQEFDPHRLFDNLVFTFEQVEGVLIERFFNHYERDASSPLSDPRISGIVPADVLQRDFREGLPVKRVRLIVSVNGYAVVKGVTESDESLAPARIQYANGQVSVAFSEKTGLLIADIVRRHLQQSL
;
A
#
# COMPACT_ATOMS: atom_id res chain seq x y z
N MET A 1 15.04 -4.63 -2.46
CA MET A 1 13.72 -5.24 -2.22
C MET A 1 12.62 -4.39 -2.83
N THR A 2 11.91 -4.81 -3.88
CA THR A 2 10.84 -3.96 -4.44
C THR A 2 9.84 -4.74 -5.29
N VAL A 3 8.60 -4.26 -5.36
CA VAL A 3 7.69 -4.52 -6.48
C VAL A 3 6.89 -3.28 -6.80
N ILE A 4 6.83 -2.93 -8.08
CA ILE A 4 6.00 -1.87 -8.63
C ILE A 4 5.16 -2.41 -9.79
N ALA A 5 3.97 -1.86 -9.96
CA ALA A 5 3.12 -2.17 -11.10
C ALA A 5 2.39 -0.94 -11.62
N LEU A 6 2.24 -0.83 -12.93
CA LEU A 6 1.39 0.13 -13.60
C LEU A 6 0.30 -0.63 -14.35
N ILE A 7 -0.94 -0.43 -13.93
CA ILE A 7 -2.12 -1.17 -14.42
C ILE A 7 -2.98 -0.24 -15.26
N ASN A 8 -3.40 -0.73 -16.43
CA ASN A 8 -4.31 -0.07 -17.36
C ASN A 8 -3.93 1.38 -17.73
N PRO A 9 -2.67 1.67 -18.11
CA PRO A 9 -2.23 3.05 -18.21
C PRO A 9 -2.93 3.87 -19.30
N GLU A 10 -3.47 3.21 -20.31
CA GLU A 10 -4.12 3.84 -21.45
C GLU A 10 -5.52 4.38 -21.11
N HIS A 11 -6.24 3.74 -20.18
CA HIS A 11 -7.64 4.07 -19.91
C HIS A 11 -7.86 4.55 -18.48
N ASP A 12 -7.41 3.78 -17.49
CA ASP A 12 -7.64 4.06 -16.07
C ASP A 12 -6.41 3.71 -15.24
N PRO A 13 -5.31 4.49 -15.38
CA PRO A 13 -4.01 4.16 -14.80
C PRO A 13 -4.06 4.08 -13.28
N HIS A 14 -3.55 2.96 -12.77
CA HIS A 14 -3.25 2.78 -11.36
C HIS A 14 -1.80 2.35 -11.18
N LEU A 15 -1.07 3.09 -10.35
CA LEU A 15 0.31 2.81 -9.99
C LEU A 15 0.34 2.18 -8.60
N ILE A 16 1.00 1.04 -8.45
CA ILE A 16 1.17 0.30 -7.19
C ILE A 16 2.67 0.25 -6.85
N ALA A 17 3.01 0.42 -5.58
CA ALA A 17 4.37 0.22 -5.08
C ALA A 17 4.35 -0.41 -3.68
N ASP A 18 5.28 -1.33 -3.42
CA ASP A 18 5.55 -1.79 -2.05
C ASP A 18 6.39 -0.77 -1.27
N CYS A 19 6.33 -0.85 0.05
CA CYS A 19 6.97 0.11 0.95
C CYS A 19 8.17 -0.47 1.73
N LEU A 20 8.54 -1.74 1.55
CA LEU A 20 9.65 -2.34 2.29
C LEU A 20 11.00 -1.95 1.71
N ILE A 21 11.89 -1.40 2.54
CA ILE A 21 13.25 -1.03 2.15
C ILE A 21 14.23 -1.99 2.81
N SER A 22 15.25 -2.39 2.05
CA SER A 22 16.25 -3.37 2.44
C SER A 22 17.66 -2.95 2.09
N ALA A 23 18.65 -3.57 2.72
CA ALA A 23 20.02 -3.52 2.26
C ALA A 23 20.70 -4.89 2.43
N ASP A 24 21.70 -5.14 1.58
CA ASP A 24 22.54 -6.32 1.68
C ASP A 24 23.47 -6.22 2.89
N GLY A 25 23.83 -7.37 3.46
CA GLY A 25 24.67 -7.47 4.65
C GLY A 25 23.89 -7.32 5.97
N PRO A 26 24.61 -7.41 7.10
CA PRO A 26 24.00 -7.41 8.43
C PRO A 26 23.48 -6.03 8.83
N ASP A 27 22.44 -6.00 9.67
CA ASP A 27 22.01 -4.77 10.32
C ASP A 27 23.06 -4.28 11.33
N LYS A 28 23.51 -3.04 11.18
CA LYS A 28 24.51 -2.42 12.07
C LYS A 28 23.88 -1.53 13.16
N ARG A 29 22.55 -1.41 13.18
CA ARG A 29 21.84 -0.57 14.15
C ARG A 29 21.70 -1.30 15.48
N GLN A 30 21.58 -0.52 16.56
CA GLN A 30 21.36 -1.07 17.90
C GLN A 30 19.98 -1.72 18.04
N SER A 31 18.94 -1.09 17.49
CA SER A 31 17.59 -1.66 17.42
C SER A 31 17.51 -2.59 16.20
N MET A 32 17.92 -3.85 16.36
CA MET A 32 17.84 -4.90 15.34
C MET A 32 16.39 -5.40 15.12
N SER A 33 15.44 -4.48 15.14
CA SER A 33 14.01 -4.74 15.00
C SER A 33 13.35 -3.65 14.16
N VAL A 34 12.30 -4.02 13.42
CA VAL A 34 11.51 -3.10 12.60
C VAL A 34 10.04 -3.46 12.72
N TRP A 35 9.18 -2.44 12.71
CA TRP A 35 7.74 -2.64 12.67
C TRP A 35 7.26 -2.83 11.23
N VAL A 36 6.53 -3.91 10.97
CA VAL A 36 5.87 -4.19 9.69
C VAL A 36 4.36 -4.37 9.93
N PRO A 37 3.47 -3.64 9.23
CA PRO A 37 2.03 -3.67 9.48
C PRO A 37 1.38 -5.06 9.64
N SER A 38 1.75 -6.03 8.82
CA SER A 38 1.18 -7.39 8.83
C SER A 38 1.72 -8.31 9.93
N LEU A 39 2.91 -7.99 10.47
CA LEU A 39 3.71 -8.85 11.36
C LEU A 39 4.01 -8.25 12.74
N GLY A 40 3.85 -6.94 12.90
CA GLY A 40 4.30 -6.20 14.08
C GLY A 40 5.82 -6.03 14.13
N LEU A 41 6.38 -6.09 15.33
CA LEU A 41 7.81 -5.94 15.56
C LEU A 41 8.55 -7.25 15.21
N ILE A 42 9.37 -7.21 14.17
CA ILE A 42 10.16 -8.34 13.67
C ILE A 42 11.66 -8.06 13.76
N PRO A 43 12.52 -9.09 13.82
CA PRO A 43 13.96 -8.92 13.65
C PRO A 43 14.27 -8.36 12.26
N THR A 44 15.33 -7.55 12.16
CA THR A 44 15.74 -6.95 10.90
C THR A 44 16.68 -7.82 10.09
N ASP A 45 17.41 -8.76 10.70
CA ASP A 45 18.35 -9.64 10.00
C ASP A 45 17.64 -10.84 9.37
N TRP A 46 17.95 -11.08 8.11
CA TRP A 46 17.40 -12.16 7.29
C TRP A 46 18.50 -12.78 6.42
N HIS A 47 18.24 -13.97 5.91
CA HIS A 47 19.17 -14.69 5.06
C HIS A 47 18.40 -15.37 3.93
N ASP A 48 18.95 -15.29 2.73
CA ASP A 48 18.49 -16.05 1.57
C ASP A 48 19.67 -16.72 0.85
N ALA A 49 19.44 -17.21 -0.37
CA ALA A 49 20.45 -17.86 -1.18
C ALA A 49 21.61 -16.94 -1.59
N ASP A 50 21.38 -15.63 -1.67
CA ASP A 50 22.37 -14.62 -2.07
C ASP A 50 23.18 -14.09 -0.86
N GLY A 51 22.78 -14.45 0.35
CA GLY A 51 23.50 -14.18 1.59
C GLY A 51 22.67 -13.41 2.63
N PRO A 52 23.32 -12.83 3.66
CA PRO A 52 22.63 -12.01 4.64
C PRO A 52 22.11 -10.72 4.01
N PHE A 53 20.92 -10.33 4.41
CA PHE A 53 20.36 -9.00 4.17
C PHE A 53 19.61 -8.54 5.41
N HIS A 54 19.25 -7.27 5.44
CA HIS A 54 18.39 -6.76 6.50
C HIS A 54 17.27 -5.87 5.98
N ILE A 55 16.16 -5.88 6.70
CA ILE A 55 15.07 -4.93 6.50
C ILE A 55 15.46 -3.60 7.14
N ALA A 56 15.63 -2.58 6.32
CA ALA A 56 15.99 -1.26 6.76
C ALA A 56 14.79 -0.57 7.43
N ARG A 57 13.68 -0.41 6.70
CA ARG A 57 12.50 0.36 7.17
C ARG A 57 11.34 0.24 6.20
N MET A 58 10.23 0.89 6.55
CA MET A 58 9.18 1.26 5.61
C MET A 58 9.52 2.59 4.93
N GLY A 59 9.27 2.72 3.62
CA GLY A 59 9.44 3.96 2.86
C GLY A 59 8.75 3.89 1.50
N ARG A 60 8.03 4.96 1.14
CA ARG A 60 7.33 5.09 -0.13
C ARG A 60 8.32 5.20 -1.28
N LYS A 61 8.04 4.50 -2.39
CA LYS A 61 8.94 4.37 -3.56
C LYS A 61 8.43 5.16 -4.77
N THR A 62 7.82 6.30 -4.50
CA THR A 62 7.09 7.08 -5.50
C THR A 62 7.55 8.53 -5.57
N TYR A 63 7.45 9.10 -6.77
CA TYR A 63 7.75 10.49 -7.10
C TYR A 63 6.48 11.15 -7.61
N ILE A 64 6.09 12.25 -6.98
CA ILE A 64 5.03 13.13 -7.50
C ILE A 64 5.72 14.23 -8.28
N LEU A 65 5.37 14.37 -9.55
CA LEU A 65 5.95 15.41 -10.40
C LEU A 65 5.20 16.74 -10.20
N PRO A 66 5.90 17.89 -10.22
CA PRO A 66 5.29 19.20 -10.03
C PRO A 66 4.28 19.53 -11.13
N ASN A 67 3.47 20.57 -10.92
CA ASN A 67 2.47 21.06 -11.88
C ASN A 67 1.50 19.98 -12.36
N ASN A 68 1.24 18.96 -11.52
CA ASN A 68 0.46 17.77 -11.90
C ASN A 68 1.01 17.07 -13.15
N SER A 69 2.33 17.05 -13.34
CA SER A 69 2.94 16.42 -14.53
C SER A 69 2.85 14.90 -14.54
N GLY A 70 2.47 14.30 -13.42
CA GLY A 70 2.29 12.86 -13.31
C GLY A 70 2.93 12.28 -12.06
N MET A 71 3.10 10.96 -12.09
CA MET A 71 3.63 10.20 -10.97
C MET A 71 4.49 9.04 -11.47
N LEU A 72 5.59 8.79 -10.79
CA LEU A 72 6.53 7.69 -11.08
C LEU A 72 6.70 6.83 -9.83
N ALA A 73 6.98 5.55 -9.99
CA ALA A 73 7.43 4.63 -8.95
C ALA A 73 8.73 3.96 -9.39
N PHE A 74 9.57 3.57 -8.44
CA PHE A 74 10.81 2.86 -8.73
C PHE A 74 10.91 1.50 -8.05
N ALA A 75 11.65 0.61 -8.70
CA ALA A 75 12.06 -0.69 -8.21
C ALA A 75 13.58 -0.87 -8.38
N GLY A 76 14.23 -1.73 -7.59
CA GLY A 76 15.68 -1.97 -7.67
C GLY A 76 16.54 -1.16 -6.69
N ASP A 77 17.73 -0.75 -7.12
CA ASP A 77 18.72 -0.11 -6.24
C ASP A 77 18.28 1.27 -5.76
N CYS A 78 18.15 1.40 -4.44
CA CYS A 78 17.66 2.61 -3.78
C CYS A 78 18.64 3.78 -3.88
N ARG A 79 19.95 3.52 -3.97
CA ARG A 79 20.96 4.57 -4.14
C ARG A 79 20.88 5.17 -5.53
N SER A 80 20.83 4.35 -6.56
CA SER A 80 20.68 4.76 -7.95
C SER A 80 19.37 5.52 -8.16
N ALA A 81 18.26 5.08 -7.55
CA ALA A 81 17.00 5.80 -7.57
C ALA A 81 17.10 7.19 -6.89
N TYR A 82 17.87 7.31 -5.80
CA TYR A 82 18.13 8.60 -5.17
C TYR A 82 19.01 9.51 -6.03
N GLU A 83 20.06 8.98 -6.65
CA GLU A 83 20.90 9.75 -7.59
C GLU A 83 20.06 10.26 -8.77
N PHE A 84 19.14 9.43 -9.29
CA PHE A 84 18.14 9.86 -10.27
C PHE A 84 17.28 11.01 -9.75
N TRP A 85 16.75 10.90 -8.52
CA TRP A 85 15.93 11.96 -7.93
C TRP A 85 16.67 13.29 -7.85
N VAL A 86 17.93 13.26 -7.40
CA VAL A 86 18.76 14.46 -7.27
C VAL A 86 18.96 15.15 -8.62
N GLU A 87 19.28 14.38 -9.67
CA GLU A 87 19.45 14.95 -11.01
C GLU A 87 18.12 15.41 -11.63
N LEU A 88 17.03 14.66 -11.44
CA LEU A 88 15.71 15.06 -11.89
C LEU A 88 15.24 16.35 -11.21
N ALA A 89 15.43 16.47 -9.90
CA ALA A 89 15.07 17.67 -9.15
C ALA A 89 15.82 18.90 -9.68
N LYS A 90 17.12 18.79 -9.98
CA LYS A 90 17.89 19.87 -10.62
C LYS A 90 17.33 20.23 -11.99
N SER A 91 17.03 19.24 -12.83
CA SER A 91 16.44 19.48 -14.16
C SER A 91 15.07 20.15 -14.07
N ILE A 92 14.25 19.76 -13.09
CA ILE A 92 12.97 20.37 -12.78
C ILE A 92 13.18 21.83 -12.36
N ASP A 93 14.04 22.11 -11.39
CA ASP A 93 14.29 23.47 -10.89
C ASP A 93 14.77 24.41 -12.00
N ILE A 94 15.66 23.92 -12.87
CA ILE A 94 16.11 24.67 -14.05
C ILE A 94 14.92 24.97 -14.98
N LYS A 95 14.12 23.95 -15.32
CA LYS A 95 12.97 24.09 -16.24
C LYS A 95 11.93 25.07 -15.68
N LEU A 96 11.59 24.93 -14.40
CA LEU A 96 10.62 25.78 -13.71
C LEU A 96 11.14 27.20 -13.46
N GLY A 97 12.45 27.38 -13.32
CA GLY A 97 13.08 28.70 -13.25
C GLY A 97 12.89 29.54 -14.52
N TYR A 98 12.84 28.88 -15.69
CA TYR A 98 12.55 29.55 -16.97
C TYR A 98 11.05 29.63 -17.27
N GLN A 99 10.29 28.58 -16.95
CA GLN A 99 8.85 28.50 -17.19
C GLN A 99 8.16 27.85 -15.98
N PRO A 100 7.64 28.64 -15.03
CA PRO A 100 7.07 28.15 -13.77
C PRO A 100 5.93 27.14 -13.93
N ASP A 101 5.14 27.25 -14.99
CA ASP A 101 4.00 26.36 -15.27
C ASP A 101 4.37 25.19 -16.21
N ALA A 102 5.67 24.96 -16.46
CA ALA A 102 6.08 23.88 -17.37
C ALA A 102 5.75 22.50 -16.79
N MET A 103 5.28 21.62 -17.68
CA MET A 103 5.07 20.22 -17.37
C MET A 103 6.39 19.45 -17.49
N ILE A 104 6.54 18.41 -16.68
CA ILE A 104 7.64 17.44 -16.75
C ILE A 104 7.22 16.33 -17.70
N ASP A 105 7.94 16.22 -18.81
CA ASP A 105 7.66 15.29 -19.91
C ASP A 105 8.68 14.15 -19.93
N ALA A 106 8.42 13.15 -20.79
CA ALA A 106 9.31 12.00 -20.96
C ALA A 106 10.73 12.41 -21.35
N ASN A 107 10.89 13.42 -22.22
CA ASN A 107 12.20 13.92 -22.63
C ASN A 107 13.02 14.42 -21.44
N THR A 108 12.41 15.12 -20.49
CA THR A 108 13.09 15.62 -19.29
C THR A 108 13.63 14.44 -18.46
N ILE A 109 12.83 13.39 -18.31
CA ILE A 109 13.21 12.20 -17.54
C ILE A 109 14.27 11.38 -18.29
N ASP A 110 14.10 11.18 -19.59
CA ASP A 110 15.02 10.41 -20.42
C ASP A 110 16.40 11.07 -20.51
N GLN A 111 16.48 12.40 -20.56
CA GLN A 111 17.76 13.12 -20.50
C GLN A 111 18.51 12.86 -19.19
N VAL A 112 17.81 12.83 -18.06
CA VAL A 112 18.40 12.48 -16.75
C VAL A 112 18.90 11.05 -16.76
N LEU A 113 18.09 10.09 -17.21
CA LEU A 113 18.48 8.68 -17.30
C LEU A 113 19.69 8.47 -18.21
N MET A 114 19.73 9.15 -19.37
CA MET A 114 20.89 9.11 -20.27
C MET A 114 22.15 9.68 -19.60
N GLY A 115 22.01 10.79 -18.86
CA GLY A 115 23.11 11.42 -18.13
C GLY A 115 23.70 10.54 -17.02
N MET A 116 22.89 9.67 -16.41
CA MET A 116 23.34 8.70 -15.39
C MET A 116 24.14 7.52 -15.95
N GLY A 117 24.07 7.25 -17.26
CA GLY A 117 24.79 6.16 -17.90
C GLY A 117 24.47 4.78 -17.30
N GLN A 118 25.49 4.05 -16.84
CA GLN A 118 25.31 2.68 -16.33
C GLN A 118 24.46 2.63 -15.05
N THR A 119 24.46 3.68 -14.22
CA THR A 119 23.68 3.73 -12.97
C THR A 119 22.17 3.64 -13.23
N ALA A 120 21.69 4.16 -14.36
CA ALA A 120 20.29 4.02 -14.76
C ALA A 120 19.87 2.55 -14.97
N GLY A 121 20.82 1.64 -15.17
CA GLY A 121 20.56 0.22 -15.32
C GLY A 121 20.30 -0.54 -14.02
N ALA A 122 20.54 0.06 -12.85
CA ALA A 122 20.42 -0.58 -11.55
C ALA A 122 19.01 -0.48 -10.94
N PHE A 123 18.10 0.25 -11.58
CA PHE A 123 16.73 0.42 -11.12
C PHE A 123 15.74 0.44 -12.30
N HIS A 124 14.47 0.30 -11.96
CA HIS A 124 13.33 0.28 -12.87
C HIS A 124 12.41 1.44 -12.53
N MET A 125 11.66 1.93 -13.51
CA MET A 125 10.68 2.98 -13.28
C MET A 125 9.41 2.72 -14.07
N LEU A 126 8.27 2.86 -13.40
CA LEU A 126 6.95 2.83 -14.02
C LEU A 126 6.16 4.05 -13.58
N GLY A 127 5.32 4.60 -14.44
CA GLY A 127 4.49 5.73 -14.05
C GLY A 127 3.61 6.24 -15.17
N VAL A 128 2.99 7.39 -14.92
CA VAL A 128 2.15 8.07 -15.90
C VAL A 128 2.51 9.54 -15.92
N LEU A 129 2.65 10.07 -17.13
CA LEU A 129 2.85 11.49 -17.39
C LEU A 129 1.57 12.11 -17.93
N LEU A 130 1.33 13.36 -17.57
CA LEU A 130 0.18 14.15 -17.98
C LEU A 130 0.64 15.26 -18.94
N ASP A 131 -0.09 15.46 -20.04
CA ASP A 131 0.27 16.42 -21.09
C ASP A 131 -0.29 17.84 -20.87
N GLY A 132 -0.91 18.10 -19.71
CA GLY A 132 -1.55 19.37 -19.36
C GLY A 132 -2.92 19.61 -20.03
N LYS A 133 -3.30 18.77 -21.01
CA LYS A 133 -4.63 18.76 -21.66
C LYS A 133 -5.50 17.60 -21.17
N GLY A 134 -5.03 16.89 -20.14
CA GLY A 134 -5.68 15.71 -19.57
C GLY A 134 -5.33 14.40 -20.29
N GLY A 135 -4.45 14.43 -21.29
CA GLY A 135 -3.87 13.25 -21.89
C GLY A 135 -2.94 12.54 -20.91
N LYS A 136 -3.00 11.22 -20.91
CA LYS A 136 -2.24 10.32 -20.04
C LYS A 136 -1.31 9.47 -20.90
N CYS A 137 -0.04 9.41 -20.54
CA CYS A 137 0.95 8.59 -21.24
C CYS A 137 1.67 7.69 -20.24
N ALA A 138 1.71 6.38 -20.51
CA ALA A 138 2.52 5.45 -19.74
C ALA A 138 4.00 5.84 -19.87
N TYR A 139 4.71 5.87 -18.75
CA TYR A 139 6.17 5.98 -18.74
C TYR A 139 6.75 4.69 -18.19
N THR A 140 7.70 4.11 -18.94
CA THR A 140 8.37 2.87 -18.55
C THR A 140 9.86 2.98 -18.80
N HIS A 141 10.65 2.58 -17.81
CA HIS A 141 12.09 2.41 -17.90
C HIS A 141 12.42 1.02 -17.37
N ARG A 142 12.87 0.15 -18.27
CA ARG A 142 13.23 -1.25 -17.98
C ARG A 142 12.10 -2.05 -17.28
N PRO A 143 10.88 -2.12 -17.82
CA PRO A 143 9.88 -3.05 -17.26
C PRO A 143 10.43 -4.49 -17.32
N GLU A 144 10.21 -5.28 -16.27
CA GLU A 144 10.63 -6.69 -16.24
C GLU A 144 9.59 -7.60 -16.89
N ALA A 145 8.31 -7.25 -16.75
CA ALA A 145 7.22 -7.95 -17.37
C ALA A 145 6.19 -6.98 -17.91
N THR A 146 5.61 -7.37 -19.04
CA THR A 146 4.40 -6.77 -19.61
C THR A 146 3.38 -7.89 -19.77
N MET A 147 2.16 -7.66 -19.35
CA MET A 147 1.05 -8.59 -19.54
C MET A 147 -0.19 -7.85 -20.03
N THR A 148 -1.02 -8.53 -20.82
CA THR A 148 -2.33 -8.02 -21.21
C THR A 148 -3.37 -8.91 -20.57
N THR A 149 -4.27 -8.27 -19.84
CA THR A 149 -5.40 -8.92 -19.14
C THR A 149 -6.67 -8.76 -19.98
N GLN A 150 -7.67 -9.60 -19.72
CA GLN A 150 -8.96 -9.51 -20.37
C GLN A 150 -9.76 -8.29 -19.86
N ASN A 151 -9.69 -8.01 -18.55
CA ASN A 151 -10.55 -7.03 -17.89
C ASN A 151 -9.84 -5.71 -17.53
N PHE A 152 -8.51 -5.69 -17.46
CA PHE A 152 -7.74 -4.55 -16.94
C PHE A 152 -6.73 -3.98 -17.94
N GLY A 153 -6.77 -4.40 -19.20
CA GLY A 153 -5.84 -3.93 -20.22
C GLY A 153 -4.39 -4.33 -19.96
N THR A 154 -3.46 -3.46 -20.37
CA THR A 154 -2.01 -3.70 -20.25
C THR A 154 -1.54 -3.41 -18.83
N CYS A 155 -0.71 -4.29 -18.29
CA CYS A 155 -0.01 -4.10 -17.02
C CYS A 155 1.50 -4.20 -17.24
N TYR A 156 2.25 -3.28 -16.63
CA TYR A 156 3.70 -3.31 -16.57
C TYR A 156 4.12 -3.60 -15.13
N LEU A 157 5.13 -4.46 -14.95
CA LEU A 157 5.64 -4.85 -13.63
C LEU A 157 7.17 -4.78 -13.60
N ALA A 158 7.70 -4.46 -12.42
CA ALA A 158 9.13 -4.52 -12.16
C ALA A 158 9.46 -4.75 -10.68
N GLY A 159 10.62 -5.37 -10.43
CA GLY A 159 11.16 -5.68 -9.11
C GLY A 159 11.06 -7.17 -8.75
N SER A 160 11.70 -7.55 -7.65
CA SER A 160 11.79 -8.95 -7.23
C SER A 160 10.43 -9.63 -7.00
N GLY A 161 9.37 -8.88 -6.67
CA GLY A 161 8.01 -9.41 -6.54
C GLY A 161 7.21 -9.56 -7.84
N THR A 162 7.79 -9.27 -9.02
CA THR A 162 7.10 -9.28 -10.32
C THR A 162 6.31 -10.57 -10.56
N ASN A 163 6.91 -11.74 -10.33
CA ASN A 163 6.25 -13.03 -10.60
C ASN A 163 5.02 -13.26 -9.70
N GLN A 164 5.14 -12.95 -8.40
CA GLN A 164 4.02 -13.11 -7.46
C GLN A 164 2.89 -12.13 -7.76
N LEU A 165 3.21 -10.87 -8.05
CA LEU A 165 2.19 -9.87 -8.35
C LEU A 165 1.50 -10.16 -9.69
N LYS A 166 2.24 -10.64 -10.69
CA LYS A 166 1.69 -11.10 -11.97
C LYS A 166 0.66 -12.21 -11.77
N GLN A 167 0.98 -13.27 -11.03
CA GLN A 167 0.06 -14.36 -10.75
C GLN A 167 -1.23 -13.89 -10.05
N ARG A 168 -1.12 -12.89 -9.17
CA ARG A 168 -2.28 -12.31 -8.49
C ARG A 168 -3.14 -11.46 -9.41
N ILE A 169 -2.53 -10.72 -10.32
CA ILE A 169 -3.28 -10.01 -11.38
C ILE A 169 -4.02 -11.02 -12.26
N GLU A 170 -3.38 -12.13 -12.65
CA GLU A 170 -4.02 -13.19 -13.44
C GLU A 170 -5.19 -13.82 -12.69
N THR A 171 -5.00 -14.15 -11.40
CA THR A 171 -6.06 -14.71 -10.55
C THR A 171 -7.25 -13.76 -10.40
N GLU A 172 -6.99 -12.47 -10.24
CA GLU A 172 -8.04 -11.46 -10.19
C GLU A 172 -8.72 -11.33 -11.55
N ASP A 173 -7.97 -11.26 -12.66
CA ASP A 173 -8.54 -11.20 -14.02
C ASP A 173 -9.50 -12.36 -14.31
N GLU A 174 -9.14 -13.58 -13.92
CA GLU A 174 -10.03 -14.75 -13.99
C GLU A 174 -11.27 -14.61 -13.11
N ARG A 175 -11.13 -14.02 -11.91
CA ARG A 175 -12.27 -13.75 -10.99
C ARG A 175 -13.27 -12.77 -11.59
N PHE A 176 -12.81 -11.82 -12.40
CA PHE A 176 -13.67 -10.82 -13.06
C PHE A 176 -14.21 -11.26 -14.41
N ALA A 177 -13.65 -12.31 -15.04
CA ALA A 177 -14.10 -12.81 -16.34
C ALA A 177 -15.61 -13.14 -16.45
N PRO A 178 -16.32 -13.62 -15.39
CA PRO A 178 -17.76 -13.88 -15.47
C PRO A 178 -18.66 -12.65 -15.38
N LEU A 179 -18.11 -11.43 -15.22
CA LEU A 179 -18.90 -10.21 -15.07
C LEU A 179 -19.16 -9.58 -16.44
N ASP A 180 -20.39 -9.75 -16.94
CA ASP A 180 -20.83 -9.13 -18.20
C ASP A 180 -20.87 -7.59 -18.10
N GLU A 181 -21.22 -7.06 -16.92
CA GLU A 181 -21.27 -5.63 -16.62
C GLU A 181 -20.65 -5.33 -15.26
N TRP A 182 -19.99 -4.17 -15.16
CA TRP A 182 -19.38 -3.72 -13.91
C TRP A 182 -20.46 -3.31 -12.89
N PRO A 183 -20.61 -4.03 -11.76
CA PRO A 183 -21.76 -3.86 -10.88
C PRO A 183 -21.61 -2.70 -9.88
N TRP A 184 -20.45 -2.04 -9.81
CA TRP A 184 -20.15 -1.02 -8.81
C TRP A 184 -20.06 0.38 -9.42
N THR A 185 -20.85 1.32 -8.91
CA THR A 185 -20.93 2.69 -9.45
C THR A 185 -19.88 3.66 -8.90
N HIS A 186 -19.18 3.28 -7.82
CA HIS A 186 -18.33 4.20 -7.03
C HIS A 186 -16.84 3.86 -7.05
N ILE A 187 -16.46 2.76 -7.70
CA ILE A 187 -15.08 2.30 -7.84
C ILE A 187 -14.94 1.74 -9.25
N SER A 188 -13.83 2.03 -9.94
CA SER A 188 -13.58 1.47 -11.27
C SER A 188 -13.01 0.06 -11.18
N PRO A 189 -13.06 -0.74 -12.27
CA PRO A 189 -12.42 -2.06 -12.31
C PRO A 189 -10.95 -2.04 -11.89
N THR A 190 -10.17 -1.12 -12.45
CA THR A 190 -8.74 -1.02 -12.15
C THR A 190 -8.48 -0.58 -10.72
N GLU A 191 -9.33 0.29 -10.16
CA GLU A 191 -9.21 0.74 -8.77
C GLU A 191 -9.54 -0.40 -7.78
N GLU A 192 -10.58 -1.18 -8.06
CA GLU A 192 -10.93 -2.39 -7.30
C GLU A 192 -9.80 -3.41 -7.35
N LEU A 193 -9.21 -3.64 -8.53
CA LEU A 193 -8.04 -4.51 -8.67
C LEU A 193 -6.87 -4.00 -7.83
N ALA A 194 -6.48 -2.73 -7.98
CA ALA A 194 -5.34 -2.17 -7.26
C ALA A 194 -5.51 -2.29 -5.74
N GLU A 195 -6.71 -1.98 -5.24
CA GLU A 195 -7.01 -2.07 -3.82
C GLU A 195 -7.09 -3.54 -3.34
N SER A 196 -7.64 -4.45 -4.14
CA SER A 196 -7.67 -5.90 -3.86
C SER A 196 -6.26 -6.48 -3.78
N LEU A 197 -5.38 -6.16 -4.74
CA LEU A 197 -3.99 -6.61 -4.75
C LEU A 197 -3.25 -6.13 -3.49
N CYS A 198 -3.38 -4.85 -3.14
CA CYS A 198 -2.71 -4.30 -1.95
C CYS A 198 -3.19 -4.97 -0.65
N SER A 199 -4.49 -5.21 -0.52
CA SER A 199 -5.09 -5.88 0.64
C SER A 199 -4.67 -7.35 0.73
N ASN A 200 -4.73 -8.08 -0.39
CA ASN A 200 -4.40 -9.49 -0.47
C ASN A 200 -2.90 -9.73 -0.20
N MET A 201 -2.03 -8.86 -0.72
CA MET A 201 -0.60 -8.92 -0.41
C MET A 201 -0.34 -8.69 1.09
N LEU A 202 -0.99 -7.69 1.71
CA LEU A 202 -0.87 -7.43 3.14
C LEU A 202 -1.34 -8.63 3.98
N TYR A 203 -2.43 -9.29 3.56
CA TYR A 203 -2.89 -10.52 4.19
C TYR A 203 -1.89 -11.66 4.03
N TYR A 204 -1.34 -11.86 2.83
CA TYR A 204 -0.38 -12.93 2.58
C TYR A 204 0.90 -12.76 3.43
N GLU A 205 1.32 -11.52 3.65
CA GLU A 205 2.45 -11.23 4.54
C GLU A 205 2.21 -11.59 6.00
N SER A 206 0.95 -11.73 6.41
CA SER A 206 0.60 -12.07 7.79
C SER A 206 0.86 -13.54 8.15
N ASP A 207 1.25 -14.38 7.17
CA ASP A 207 1.64 -15.78 7.39
C ASP A 207 2.84 -15.85 8.36
N ILE A 208 2.76 -16.74 9.34
CA ILE A 208 3.82 -16.97 10.34
C ILE A 208 5.14 -17.46 9.73
N ASN A 209 5.10 -17.97 8.50
CA ASN A 209 6.24 -18.43 7.72
C ASN A 209 6.76 -17.37 6.73
N ASN A 210 6.20 -16.15 6.71
CA ASN A 210 6.70 -15.07 5.86
C ASN A 210 8.19 -14.81 6.12
N GLY A 211 8.98 -14.78 5.05
CA GLY A 211 10.44 -14.69 5.07
C GLY A 211 11.19 -15.96 5.48
N ARG A 212 10.50 -16.99 5.99
CA ARG A 212 11.10 -18.29 6.37
C ARG A 212 10.99 -19.35 5.29
N LYS A 213 9.95 -19.28 4.46
CA LYS A 213 9.73 -20.21 3.34
C LYS A 213 9.99 -19.49 2.00
N PRO A 214 10.48 -20.22 0.98
CA PRO A 214 10.52 -19.71 -0.38
C PRO A 214 9.15 -19.21 -0.86
N ASN A 215 9.15 -18.27 -1.81
CA ASN A 215 7.94 -17.69 -2.41
C ASN A 215 7.07 -16.89 -1.43
N THR A 216 7.64 -16.38 -0.33
CA THR A 216 6.96 -15.43 0.58
C THR A 216 7.49 -14.01 0.32
N PRO A 217 6.73 -12.94 0.59
CA PRO A 217 7.14 -11.60 0.17
C PRO A 217 8.49 -11.18 0.74
N ILE A 218 8.73 -11.40 2.04
CA ILE A 218 10.02 -11.05 2.66
C ILE A 218 11.16 -11.91 2.09
N HIS A 219 10.92 -13.20 1.83
CA HIS A 219 11.92 -14.08 1.23
C HIS A 219 12.29 -13.61 -0.19
N ASP A 220 11.28 -13.26 -0.98
CA ASP A 220 11.44 -12.77 -2.35
C ASP A 220 11.74 -11.27 -2.40
N ARG A 221 12.15 -10.73 -1.25
CA ARG A 221 12.68 -9.38 -1.13
C ARG A 221 11.65 -8.30 -1.51
N PHE A 222 10.42 -8.32 -1.03
CA PHE A 222 9.47 -7.21 -1.19
C PHE A 222 8.41 -7.15 -0.08
N GLY A 223 7.70 -6.03 0.04
CA GLY A 223 6.41 -5.97 0.72
C GLY A 223 6.21 -4.91 1.79
N GLY A 224 5.79 -5.33 2.98
CA GLY A 224 5.56 -4.55 4.20
C GLY A 224 4.25 -3.75 4.20
N PHE A 225 3.99 -3.01 3.14
CA PHE A 225 2.72 -2.35 2.84
C PHE A 225 2.71 -1.99 1.35
N TYR A 226 1.53 -1.89 0.76
CA TYR A 226 1.37 -1.59 -0.67
C TYR A 226 0.51 -0.36 -0.82
N GLU A 227 1.10 0.68 -1.42
CA GLU A 227 0.43 1.92 -1.78
C GLU A 227 -0.08 1.85 -3.20
N TRP A 228 -1.19 2.54 -3.48
CA TRP A 228 -1.67 2.70 -4.85
C TRP A 228 -2.19 4.11 -5.14
N TYR A 229 -2.08 4.52 -6.39
CA TYR A 229 -2.50 5.84 -6.87
C TYR A 229 -3.25 5.72 -8.17
N GLY A 230 -4.42 6.37 -8.26
CA GLY A 230 -5.13 6.54 -9.52
C GLY A 230 -4.67 7.84 -10.20
N ILE A 231 -4.25 7.78 -11.46
CA ILE A 231 -3.79 8.98 -12.18
C ILE A 231 -4.95 9.51 -13.06
N LYS A 232 -5.55 10.62 -12.64
CA LYS A 232 -6.69 11.24 -13.33
C LYS A 232 -6.21 12.46 -14.11
N SER A 233 -7.03 12.95 -15.05
CA SER A 233 -6.72 14.14 -15.85
C SER A 233 -6.49 15.39 -15.00
N ILE A 234 -7.12 15.47 -13.84
CA ILE A 234 -7.01 16.59 -12.88
C ILE A 234 -5.91 16.40 -11.84
N GLY A 235 -5.16 15.30 -11.89
CA GLY A 235 -4.06 15.01 -10.96
C GLY A 235 -4.15 13.62 -10.32
N ILE A 236 -3.44 13.47 -9.21
CA ILE A 236 -3.23 12.18 -8.54
C ILE A 236 -4.33 11.96 -7.51
N LYS A 237 -5.06 10.85 -7.64
CA LYS A 237 -5.97 10.32 -6.63
C LYS A 237 -5.20 9.40 -5.70
N THR A 238 -5.10 9.78 -4.42
CA THR A 238 -4.41 9.01 -3.38
C THR A 238 -5.25 7.84 -2.89
N THR A 239 -4.61 6.86 -2.24
CA THR A 239 -5.31 5.76 -1.57
C THR A 239 -6.26 6.35 -0.50
N PRO A 240 -7.58 6.15 -0.63
CA PRO A 240 -8.55 6.65 0.34
C PRO A 240 -8.49 5.86 1.66
N PRO A 241 -9.04 6.42 2.76
CA PRO A 241 -9.14 5.71 4.02
C PRO A 241 -9.84 4.35 3.87
N ARG A 242 -9.22 3.30 4.40
CA ARG A 242 -9.66 1.92 4.24
C ARG A 242 -9.41 1.12 5.52
N ILE A 243 -10.30 0.18 5.81
CA ILE A 243 -10.09 -0.89 6.78
C ILE A 243 -9.80 -2.21 6.06
N ASP A 244 -8.78 -2.93 6.49
CA ASP A 244 -8.53 -4.32 6.12
C ASP A 244 -8.93 -5.23 7.29
N LEU A 245 -9.94 -6.09 7.09
CA LEU A 245 -10.53 -6.99 8.08
C LEU A 245 -10.31 -8.44 7.64
N ASN A 246 -9.57 -9.20 8.45
CA ASN A 246 -9.29 -10.61 8.17
C ASN A 246 -9.91 -11.51 9.24
N ILE A 247 -10.73 -12.46 8.78
CA ILE A 247 -11.45 -13.41 9.62
C ILE A 247 -11.03 -14.83 9.23
N LEU A 248 -10.77 -15.66 10.24
CA LEU A 248 -10.55 -17.09 10.07
C LEU A 248 -11.73 -17.86 10.67
N VAL A 249 -12.24 -18.83 9.91
CA VAL A 249 -13.18 -19.84 10.38
C VAL A 249 -12.40 -21.11 10.65
N LYS A 250 -12.43 -21.59 11.89
CA LYS A 250 -11.75 -22.82 12.29
C LYS A 250 -12.51 -23.48 13.43
N ASP A 251 -12.72 -24.79 13.34
CA ASP A 251 -13.39 -25.59 14.38
C ASP A 251 -14.74 -24.98 14.81
N ASP A 252 -15.55 -24.57 13.81
CA ASP A 252 -16.84 -23.87 13.97
C ASP A 252 -16.80 -22.53 14.75
N ALA A 253 -15.60 -22.02 15.06
CA ALA A 253 -15.39 -20.72 15.69
C ALA A 253 -14.90 -19.68 14.68
N LEU A 254 -15.17 -18.40 15.01
CA LEU A 254 -14.72 -17.25 14.24
C LEU A 254 -13.61 -16.51 14.98
N TYR A 255 -12.55 -16.18 14.23
CA TYR A 255 -11.40 -15.48 14.76
C TYR A 255 -11.11 -14.23 13.95
N LEU A 256 -10.98 -13.09 14.62
CA LEU A 256 -10.33 -11.91 14.07
C LEU A 256 -8.82 -12.19 14.05
N THR A 257 -8.22 -12.25 12.86
CA THR A 257 -6.77 -12.49 12.73
C THR A 257 -6.02 -11.21 12.51
N ARG A 258 -6.57 -10.28 11.72
CA ARG A 258 -5.98 -8.96 11.48
C ARG A 258 -7.06 -7.90 11.35
N LEU A 259 -6.72 -6.69 11.83
CA LEU A 259 -7.52 -5.50 11.62
C LEU A 259 -6.60 -4.29 11.48
N HIS A 260 -6.64 -3.66 10.32
CA HIS A 260 -5.84 -2.50 9.99
C HIS A 260 -6.71 -1.34 9.51
N PHE A 261 -6.24 -0.12 9.75
CA PHE A 261 -6.75 1.08 9.09
C PHE A 261 -5.59 1.76 8.37
N SER A 262 -5.80 2.18 7.13
CA SER A 262 -4.79 2.91 6.37
C SER A 262 -5.39 4.14 5.70
N GLU A 263 -4.65 5.24 5.69
CA GLU A 263 -5.01 6.45 4.97
C GLU A 263 -3.78 7.17 4.39
N SER A 264 -3.98 7.93 3.32
CA SER A 264 -3.01 8.91 2.84
C SER A 264 -3.26 10.25 3.53
N ALA A 265 -2.22 10.82 4.14
CA ALA A 265 -2.25 12.13 4.77
C ALA A 265 -1.31 13.10 4.06
N HIS A 266 -1.65 14.38 4.07
CA HIS A 266 -0.77 15.45 3.65
C HIS A 266 -0.34 16.24 4.90
N PRO A 267 0.97 16.37 5.18
CA PRO A 267 1.43 17.25 6.24
C PRO A 267 1.05 18.70 5.90
N ALA A 268 0.97 19.54 6.93
CA ALA A 268 0.68 20.95 6.74
C ALA A 268 1.77 21.60 5.87
N VAL A 269 1.38 22.56 5.02
CA VAL A 269 2.26 23.21 4.04
C VAL A 269 3.51 23.85 4.70
N ASP A 270 3.36 24.32 5.94
CA ASP A 270 4.40 25.02 6.70
C ASP A 270 5.08 24.13 7.76
N ASP A 271 4.87 22.81 7.73
CA ASP A 271 5.49 21.92 8.71
C ASP A 271 7.01 21.82 8.44
N PRO A 272 7.87 22.34 9.34
CA PRO A 272 9.32 22.37 9.11
C PRO A 272 9.94 20.98 9.06
N ASP A 273 9.25 19.95 9.58
CA ASP A 273 9.71 18.57 9.57
C ASP A 273 9.40 17.85 8.23
N PHE A 274 8.58 18.46 7.37
CA PHE A 274 8.13 17.89 6.09
C PHE A 274 8.29 18.88 4.92
N LYS A 275 9.25 18.61 4.02
CA LYS A 275 9.50 19.47 2.85
C LYS A 275 8.47 19.25 1.73
N GLY A 276 7.57 20.22 1.51
CA GLY A 276 6.70 20.30 0.33
C GLY A 276 5.44 19.43 0.39
N SER A 277 4.70 19.36 -0.72
CA SER A 277 3.44 18.63 -0.88
C SER A 277 3.63 17.10 -0.87
N GLN A 278 4.07 16.56 0.26
CA GLN A 278 4.33 15.14 0.43
C GLN A 278 3.06 14.38 0.77
N ILE A 279 2.99 13.13 0.32
CA ILE A 279 2.01 12.17 0.82
C ILE A 279 2.72 11.31 1.86
N ILE A 280 2.09 11.16 3.02
CA ILE A 280 2.48 10.22 4.06
C ILE A 280 1.40 9.15 4.13
N LEU A 281 1.80 7.88 4.27
CA LEU A 281 0.83 6.83 4.56
C LEU A 281 0.81 6.59 6.06
N LYS A 282 -0.38 6.64 6.65
CA LYS A 282 -0.61 6.25 8.03
C LYS A 282 -1.25 4.88 8.03
N VAL A 283 -0.61 3.92 8.67
CA VAL A 283 -1.12 2.55 8.81
C VAL A 283 -1.23 2.22 10.29
N LEU A 284 -2.45 2.07 10.77
CA LEU A 284 -2.79 1.67 12.13
C LEU A 284 -3.14 0.19 12.15
N THR A 285 -2.69 -0.48 13.20
CA THR A 285 -2.89 -1.90 13.44
C THR A 285 -3.60 -2.06 14.78
N PHE A 286 -4.83 -2.54 14.73
CA PHE A 286 -5.65 -2.79 15.92
C PHE A 286 -5.50 -4.22 16.41
N CYS A 287 -5.33 -5.17 15.48
CA CYS A 287 -5.26 -6.59 15.79
C CYS A 287 -4.15 -7.27 14.98
N LEU A 288 -3.15 -7.83 15.68
CA LEU A 288 -2.11 -8.70 15.11
C LEU A 288 -2.19 -10.14 15.61
N ARG A 289 -2.88 -10.36 16.73
CA ARG A 289 -3.02 -11.68 17.35
C ARG A 289 -4.41 -12.21 17.08
N THR A 290 -4.50 -13.50 16.83
CA THR A 290 -5.78 -14.17 16.63
C THR A 290 -6.64 -14.03 17.88
N GLN A 291 -7.84 -13.48 17.72
CA GLN A 291 -8.83 -13.31 18.79
C GLN A 291 -10.15 -13.95 18.37
N GLU A 292 -10.62 -14.92 19.15
CA GLU A 292 -11.95 -15.51 18.97
C GLU A 292 -13.05 -14.49 19.28
N PHE A 293 -14.16 -14.55 18.55
CA PHE A 293 -15.34 -13.75 18.85
C PHE A 293 -16.64 -14.52 18.62
N ASP A 294 -17.67 -14.15 19.38
CA ASP A 294 -19.01 -14.72 19.28
C ASP A 294 -19.63 -14.47 17.88
N PRO A 295 -19.99 -15.52 17.13
CA PRO A 295 -20.65 -15.40 15.83
C PRO A 295 -21.97 -14.62 15.85
N HIS A 296 -22.68 -14.56 16.98
CA HIS A 296 -23.92 -13.76 17.09
C HIS A 296 -23.70 -12.27 16.83
N ARG A 297 -22.47 -11.78 17.08
CA ARG A 297 -22.07 -10.39 16.80
C ARG A 297 -22.15 -10.02 15.31
N LEU A 298 -22.18 -10.99 14.40
CA LEU A 298 -22.37 -10.74 12.97
C LEU A 298 -23.78 -10.21 12.62
N PHE A 299 -24.77 -10.47 13.49
CA PHE A 299 -26.18 -10.13 13.24
C PHE A 299 -26.66 -8.94 14.09
N ASP A 300 -26.09 -8.75 15.28
CA ASP A 300 -26.55 -7.70 16.19
C ASP A 300 -25.70 -6.43 16.12
N ASN A 301 -24.38 -6.54 16.35
CA ASN A 301 -23.45 -5.41 16.34
C ASN A 301 -21.99 -5.87 16.31
N LEU A 302 -21.35 -5.82 15.14
CA LEU A 302 -19.96 -6.22 14.99
C LEU A 302 -19.02 -5.07 15.38
N VAL A 303 -18.66 -5.00 16.66
CA VAL A 303 -17.76 -3.97 17.21
C VAL A 303 -16.58 -4.57 17.92
N PHE A 304 -15.35 -4.27 17.51
CA PHE A 304 -14.13 -4.65 18.22
C PHE A 304 -13.58 -3.47 19.02
N THR A 305 -13.03 -3.73 20.20
CA THR A 305 -12.47 -2.71 21.09
C THR A 305 -11.03 -3.02 21.45
N PHE A 306 -10.20 -1.99 21.52
CA PHE A 306 -8.76 -2.11 21.70
C PHE A 306 -8.26 -1.00 22.63
N GLU A 307 -7.48 -1.38 23.64
CA GLU A 307 -6.83 -0.43 24.57
C GLU A 307 -5.53 0.17 24.00
N GLN A 308 -4.90 -0.57 23.08
CA GLN A 308 -3.64 -0.18 22.45
C GLN A 308 -3.77 -0.31 20.94
N VAL A 309 -3.30 0.72 20.24
CA VAL A 309 -3.18 0.73 18.78
C VAL A 309 -1.74 0.97 18.44
N GLU A 310 -1.19 0.16 17.55
CA GLU A 310 0.15 0.36 17.02
C GLU A 310 0.04 0.97 15.62
N GLY A 311 0.99 1.81 15.25
CA GLY A 311 0.95 2.51 13.98
C GLY A 311 2.33 2.65 13.37
N VAL A 312 2.35 2.88 12.06
CA VAL A 312 3.53 3.32 11.32
C VAL A 312 3.15 4.48 10.39
N LEU A 313 3.99 5.50 10.35
CA LEU A 313 3.97 6.52 9.30
C LEU A 313 5.03 6.17 8.26
N ILE A 314 4.62 6.08 7.00
CA ILE A 314 5.48 5.75 5.89
C ILE A 314 5.64 6.99 5.03
N GLU A 315 6.83 7.59 5.11
CA GLU A 315 7.21 8.76 4.33
C GLU A 315 7.89 8.36 3.01
N ARG A 316 8.14 9.34 2.15
CA ARG A 316 8.99 9.17 0.97
C ARG A 316 10.39 8.73 1.37
N PHE A 317 10.91 7.69 0.71
CA PHE A 317 12.22 7.11 1.02
C PHE A 317 13.37 8.16 1.02
N PHE A 318 13.33 9.14 0.12
CA PHE A 318 14.41 10.11 -0.05
C PHE A 318 14.52 11.16 1.05
N ASN A 319 13.48 11.36 1.87
CA ASN A 319 13.52 12.33 2.97
C ASN A 319 14.70 12.07 3.92
N HIS A 320 15.10 10.81 4.06
CA HIS A 320 16.26 10.43 4.84
C HIS A 320 17.58 11.01 4.34
N TYR A 321 17.79 11.04 3.02
CA TYR A 321 19.01 11.62 2.46
C TYR A 321 18.96 13.16 2.45
N GLU A 322 17.75 13.74 2.51
CA GLU A 322 17.53 15.18 2.52
C GLU A 322 17.54 15.81 3.93
N ARG A 323 17.47 14.98 4.99
CA ARG A 323 17.53 15.40 6.39
C ARG A 323 18.99 15.50 6.86
N ASP A 324 19.24 16.43 7.76
CA ASP A 324 20.55 16.54 8.43
C ASP A 324 20.84 15.25 9.21
N ALA A 325 21.97 14.60 8.91
CA ALA A 325 22.40 13.37 9.56
C ALA A 325 22.59 13.51 11.08
N SER A 326 22.77 14.75 11.58
CA SER A 326 22.88 15.06 13.00
C SER A 326 21.53 15.23 13.71
N SER A 327 20.42 15.26 12.98
CA SER A 327 19.07 15.38 13.55
C SER A 327 18.67 14.12 14.34
N PRO A 328 17.96 14.25 15.48
CA PRO A 328 17.33 13.10 16.15
C PRO A 328 16.24 12.42 15.30
N LEU A 329 15.79 13.08 14.22
CA LEU A 329 14.89 12.53 13.19
C LEU A 329 15.65 12.05 11.95
N SER A 330 16.98 11.83 12.05
CA SER A 330 17.78 11.39 10.90
C SER A 330 17.42 9.98 10.43
N ASP A 331 16.96 9.07 11.30
CA ASP A 331 16.40 7.75 10.94
C ASP A 331 15.03 7.52 11.62
N PRO A 332 13.98 8.29 11.23
CA PRO A 332 12.73 8.30 11.95
C PRO A 332 11.90 7.14 11.44
N ARG A 333 12.19 5.94 11.95
CA ARG A 333 11.19 4.87 11.97
C ARG A 333 10.06 5.35 12.88
N ILE A 334 9.09 6.07 12.32
CA ILE A 334 7.94 6.54 13.08
C ILE A 334 6.94 5.39 13.18
N SER A 335 7.22 4.48 14.11
CA SER A 335 6.37 3.33 14.39
C SER A 335 6.34 3.01 15.87
N GLY A 336 5.19 2.55 16.36
CA GLY A 336 5.03 2.14 17.76
C GLY A 336 3.60 2.32 18.23
N ILE A 337 3.43 2.37 19.56
CA ILE A 337 2.12 2.63 20.18
C ILE A 337 1.68 4.06 19.83
N VAL A 338 0.47 4.19 19.31
CA VAL A 338 -0.12 5.48 18.97
C VAL A 338 -0.53 6.19 20.26
N PRO A 339 -0.06 7.42 20.50
CA PRO A 339 -0.44 8.20 21.68
C PRO A 339 -1.95 8.47 21.76
N ALA A 340 -2.48 8.50 22.99
CA ALA A 340 -3.90 8.70 23.26
C ALA A 340 -4.44 10.03 22.73
N ASP A 341 -3.65 11.09 22.79
CA ASP A 341 -3.99 12.43 22.27
C ASP A 341 -4.12 12.43 20.73
N VAL A 342 -3.28 11.64 20.03
CA VAL A 342 -3.40 11.43 18.58
C VAL A 342 -4.68 10.67 18.25
N LEU A 343 -4.97 9.57 18.97
CA LEU A 343 -6.21 8.81 18.79
C LEU A 343 -7.46 9.65 19.09
N GLN A 344 -7.39 10.48 20.14
CA GLN A 344 -8.45 11.40 20.51
C GLN A 344 -8.67 12.44 19.42
N ARG A 345 -7.62 13.06 18.89
CA ARG A 345 -7.74 14.05 17.81
C ARG A 345 -8.35 13.43 16.56
N ASP A 346 -7.89 12.25 16.18
CA ASP A 346 -8.23 11.64 14.89
C ASP A 346 -9.60 10.92 14.93
N PHE A 347 -10.03 10.38 16.09
CA PHE A 347 -11.20 9.49 16.18
C PHE A 347 -12.27 9.87 17.21
N ARG A 348 -12.18 11.04 17.89
CA ARG A 348 -13.20 11.45 18.89
C ARG A 348 -14.62 11.45 18.34
N GLU A 349 -14.82 12.10 17.20
CA GLU A 349 -16.14 12.30 16.58
C GLU A 349 -16.65 11.04 15.85
N GLY A 350 -15.84 9.98 15.86
CA GLY A 350 -16.07 8.76 15.10
C GLY A 350 -15.83 8.98 13.61
N LEU A 351 -14.71 8.46 13.09
CA LEU A 351 -14.36 8.55 11.69
C LEU A 351 -15.19 7.54 10.87
N PRO A 352 -16.08 7.96 9.95
CA PRO A 352 -16.70 7.05 8.99
C PRO A 352 -15.66 6.59 7.96
N VAL A 353 -15.49 5.28 7.81
CA VAL A 353 -14.59 4.67 6.84
C VAL A 353 -15.42 4.05 5.72
N LYS A 354 -15.31 4.64 4.53
CA LYS A 354 -16.14 4.30 3.35
C LYS A 354 -15.73 3.00 2.66
N ARG A 355 -14.60 2.40 3.05
CA ARG A 355 -14.03 1.21 2.39
C ARG A 355 -13.59 0.17 3.40
N VAL A 356 -14.11 -1.04 3.24
CA VAL A 356 -13.67 -2.23 3.98
C VAL A 356 -13.24 -3.29 2.98
N ARG A 357 -12.02 -3.80 3.14
CA ARG A 357 -11.54 -5.02 2.50
C ARG A 357 -11.70 -6.16 3.47
N LEU A 358 -12.38 -7.20 3.02
CA LEU A 358 -12.70 -8.38 3.80
C LEU A 358 -11.99 -9.58 3.20
N ILE A 359 -11.24 -10.31 4.03
CA ILE A 359 -10.70 -11.62 3.70
C ILE A 359 -11.20 -12.62 4.73
N VAL A 360 -12.05 -13.55 4.31
CA VAL A 360 -12.56 -14.65 5.15
C VAL A 360 -11.90 -15.94 4.73
N SER A 361 -11.13 -16.54 5.62
CA SER A 361 -10.46 -17.82 5.38
C SER A 361 -11.25 -18.97 6.01
N VAL A 362 -11.57 -19.98 5.19
CA VAL A 362 -12.35 -21.17 5.57
C VAL A 362 -11.64 -22.39 4.99
N ASN A 363 -11.27 -23.35 5.83
CA ASN A 363 -10.71 -24.65 5.39
C ASN A 363 -9.53 -24.55 4.39
N GLY A 364 -8.65 -23.55 4.57
CA GLY A 364 -7.49 -23.33 3.69
C GLY A 364 -7.79 -22.55 2.40
N TYR A 365 -9.05 -22.15 2.18
CA TYR A 365 -9.46 -21.24 1.11
C TYR A 365 -9.74 -19.85 1.66
N ALA A 366 -9.43 -18.80 0.91
CA ALA A 366 -9.70 -17.42 1.30
C ALA A 366 -10.65 -16.75 0.30
N VAL A 367 -11.72 -16.14 0.81
CA VAL A 367 -12.66 -15.34 0.03
C VAL A 367 -12.34 -13.87 0.24
N VAL A 368 -12.05 -13.16 -0.86
CA VAL A 368 -11.71 -11.73 -0.85
C VAL A 368 -12.90 -10.92 -1.38
N LYS A 369 -13.34 -9.91 -0.61
CA LYS A 369 -14.44 -8.99 -0.98
C LYS A 369 -14.12 -7.55 -0.60
N GLY A 370 -14.50 -6.61 -1.45
CA GLY A 370 -14.52 -5.17 -1.15
C GLY A 370 -15.94 -4.70 -0.83
N VAL A 371 -16.08 -3.86 0.19
CA VAL A 371 -17.31 -3.12 0.51
C VAL A 371 -16.98 -1.63 0.43
N THR A 372 -17.55 -0.94 -0.54
CA THR A 372 -17.32 0.49 -0.80
C THR A 372 -18.64 1.23 -0.81
N GLU A 373 -18.72 2.34 -0.07
CA GLU A 373 -19.87 3.22 0.00
C GLU A 373 -19.47 4.66 -0.33
N SER A 374 -20.38 5.44 -0.91
CA SER A 374 -20.14 6.85 -1.25
C SER A 374 -20.62 7.81 -0.15
N ASP A 375 -21.72 7.44 0.52
CA ASP A 375 -22.34 8.19 1.62
C ASP A 375 -21.70 7.83 2.98
N GLU A 376 -21.38 8.86 3.77
CA GLU A 376 -20.81 8.70 5.12
C GLU A 376 -21.80 8.08 6.11
N SER A 377 -23.10 8.32 5.94
CA SER A 377 -24.15 7.74 6.76
C SER A 377 -24.29 6.23 6.56
N LEU A 378 -23.84 5.73 5.40
CA LEU A 378 -23.84 4.32 5.03
C LEU A 378 -22.46 3.67 5.17
N ALA A 379 -21.46 4.37 5.72
CA ALA A 379 -20.09 3.88 5.80
C ALA A 379 -20.04 2.45 6.39
N PRO A 380 -19.33 1.51 5.73
CA PRO A 380 -19.26 0.12 6.17
C PRO A 380 -18.55 -0.08 7.51
N ALA A 381 -17.80 0.93 7.98
CA ALA A 381 -17.19 0.92 9.28
C ALA A 381 -17.07 2.33 9.88
N ARG A 382 -16.94 2.40 11.21
CA ARG A 382 -16.66 3.61 11.97
C ARG A 382 -15.61 3.34 13.03
N ILE A 383 -14.59 4.21 13.11
CA ILE A 383 -13.53 4.13 14.13
C ILE A 383 -13.77 5.24 15.15
N GLN A 384 -13.86 4.92 16.43
CA GLN A 384 -14.05 5.90 17.49
C GLN A 384 -13.07 5.69 18.63
N TYR A 385 -12.54 6.78 19.21
CA TYR A 385 -11.78 6.73 20.45
C TYR A 385 -12.56 7.40 21.60
N ALA A 386 -12.83 6.63 22.65
CA ALA A 386 -13.49 7.10 23.86
C ALA A 386 -13.05 6.30 25.08
N ASN A 387 -12.95 6.94 26.25
CA ASN A 387 -12.65 6.30 27.53
C ASN A 387 -11.39 5.41 27.52
N GLY A 388 -10.34 5.83 26.80
CA GLY A 388 -9.09 5.07 26.73
C GLY A 388 -9.10 3.91 25.72
N GLN A 389 -10.19 3.70 24.97
CA GLN A 389 -10.33 2.59 24.04
C GLN A 389 -10.68 3.07 22.64
N VAL A 390 -10.10 2.42 21.63
CA VAL A 390 -10.55 2.53 20.24
C VAL A 390 -11.58 1.44 19.97
N SER A 391 -12.73 1.82 19.44
CA SER A 391 -13.71 0.91 18.88
C SER A 391 -13.70 0.97 17.35
N VAL A 392 -13.80 -0.20 16.72
CA VAL A 392 -14.03 -0.34 15.27
C VAL A 392 -15.36 -1.06 15.10
N ALA A 393 -16.39 -0.30 14.72
CA ALA A 393 -17.74 -0.79 14.49
C ALA A 393 -17.96 -1.01 12.99
N PHE A 394 -18.57 -2.13 12.62
CA PHE A 394 -18.94 -2.45 11.24
C PHE A 394 -20.44 -2.36 11.05
N SER A 395 -20.87 -1.97 9.84
CA SER A 395 -22.28 -1.93 9.49
C SER A 395 -22.90 -3.34 9.46
N GLU A 396 -24.23 -3.41 9.64
CA GLU A 396 -25.00 -4.65 9.53
C GLU A 396 -24.73 -5.34 8.18
N LYS A 397 -24.65 -4.57 7.09
CA LYS A 397 -24.31 -5.09 5.75
C LYS A 397 -22.98 -5.84 5.72
N THR A 398 -21.94 -5.32 6.40
CA THR A 398 -20.64 -5.99 6.46
C THR A 398 -20.72 -7.26 7.34
N GLY A 399 -21.43 -7.23 8.47
CA GLY A 399 -21.68 -8.40 9.32
C GLY A 399 -22.40 -9.53 8.57
N LEU A 400 -23.48 -9.20 7.87
CA LEU A 400 -24.26 -10.15 7.07
C LEU A 400 -23.46 -10.71 5.88
N LEU A 401 -22.60 -9.92 5.25
CA LEU A 401 -21.72 -10.40 4.19
C LEU A 401 -20.75 -11.48 4.71
N ILE A 402 -20.16 -11.27 5.89
CA ILE A 402 -19.30 -12.28 6.54
C ILE A 402 -20.13 -13.54 6.81
N ALA A 403 -21.30 -13.41 7.41
CA ALA A 403 -22.18 -14.54 7.73
C ALA A 403 -22.56 -15.35 6.47
N ASP A 404 -22.87 -14.68 5.36
CA ASP A 404 -23.20 -15.35 4.10
C ASP A 404 -22.00 -16.08 3.50
N ILE A 405 -20.79 -15.50 3.54
CA ILE A 405 -19.55 -16.18 3.10
C ILE A 405 -19.33 -17.45 3.93
N VAL A 406 -19.40 -17.35 5.26
CA VAL A 406 -19.21 -18.48 6.17
C VAL A 406 -20.24 -19.58 5.88
N ARG A 407 -21.53 -19.22 5.78
CA ARG A 407 -22.63 -20.16 5.52
C ARG A 407 -22.45 -20.93 4.22
N ARG A 408 -22.12 -20.25 3.11
CA ARG A 408 -21.96 -20.90 1.79
C ARG A 408 -20.83 -21.94 1.80
N HIS A 409 -19.73 -21.68 2.51
CA HIS A 409 -18.57 -22.57 2.52
C HIS A 409 -18.72 -23.73 3.51
N LEU A 410 -19.46 -23.55 4.60
CA LEU A 410 -19.83 -24.67 5.48
C LEU A 410 -20.80 -25.63 4.79
N GLN A 411 -21.75 -25.13 3.98
CA GLN A 411 -22.71 -25.96 3.24
C GLN A 411 -22.09 -26.78 2.10
N GLN A 412 -20.95 -26.35 1.55
CA GLN A 412 -20.22 -27.09 0.51
C GLN A 412 -19.32 -28.21 1.08
N SER A 413 -19.13 -28.24 2.41
CA SER A 413 -18.27 -29.21 3.10
C SER A 413 -19.06 -30.39 3.68
N LEU A 414 -20.39 -30.42 3.48
CA LEU A 414 -21.34 -31.49 3.81
C LEU A 414 -21.81 -32.16 2.52
#